data_AF-A0AAV4D8I5-F1
#
_entry.id   AF-A0AAV4D8I5-F1
#
_cell.length_a   1.000
_cell.length_b   1.000
_cell.length_c   1.000
_cell.angle_alpha   90.00
_cell.angle_beta   90.00
_cell.angle_gamma   90.00
#
_symmetry.space_group_name_H-M   'P 1'
#
loop_
_entity.id
_entity.type
_entity.pdbx_description
1 polymer ?
#
loop_
_entity_poly.entity_id
_entity_poly.type
_entity_poly.pdbx_seq_one_letter_code
_entity_poly.pdbx_strand_id
1 'polypeptide(L)'
;MVAKTEGKEKRDMIIDEMRNNENSTRVQKAVQQPRQGQWTNWDTAIQKSFTWNDVWHMVPLRISFLIRSVYDLLPPNTNLVRWGKKMTLYAHSAKVGKLNSMY
;
A
#
# COMPACT_ATOMS: atom_id res chain seq x y z
N MET A 1 -46.44 -18.69 14.28
CA MET A 1 -45.38 -17.66 14.24
C MET A 1 -44.04 -18.16 13.66
N VAL A 2 -43.98 -19.35 13.03
CA VAL A 2 -42.72 -20.04 12.69
C VAL A 2 -42.17 -19.71 11.29
N ALA A 3 -42.99 -19.21 10.36
CA ALA A 3 -42.55 -18.95 8.98
C ALA A 3 -41.70 -17.67 8.80
N LYS A 4 -41.73 -16.74 9.77
CA LYS A 4 -41.05 -15.43 9.65
C LYS A 4 -39.58 -15.49 10.08
N THR A 5 -39.22 -16.43 10.95
CA THR A 5 -37.85 -16.67 11.43
C THR A 5 -36.99 -17.38 10.39
N GLU A 6 -37.49 -18.43 9.73
CA GLU A 6 -36.75 -19.14 8.67
C GLU A 6 -36.34 -18.22 7.50
N GLY A 7 -37.23 -17.31 7.08
CA GLY A 7 -36.94 -16.38 6.00
C GLY A 7 -35.94 -15.28 6.36
N LYS A 8 -35.76 -14.99 7.66
CA LYS A 8 -34.75 -14.05 8.15
C LYS A 8 -33.40 -14.76 8.27
N GLU A 9 -33.38 -15.95 8.88
CA GLU A 9 -32.18 -16.78 9.02
C GLU A 9 -31.54 -17.13 7.68
N LYS A 10 -32.34 -17.45 6.65
CA LYS A 10 -31.83 -17.68 5.29
C LYS A 10 -31.20 -16.42 4.68
N ARG A 11 -31.78 -15.23 4.92
CA ARG A 11 -31.20 -13.98 4.42
C ARG A 11 -29.92 -13.63 5.14
N ASP A 12 -29.88 -13.78 6.46
CA ASP A 12 -28.70 -13.52 7.27
C ASP A 12 -27.55 -14.44 6.86
N MET A 13 -27.84 -15.73 6.62
CA MET A 13 -26.88 -16.70 6.11
C MET A 13 -26.29 -16.30 4.74
N ILE A 14 -27.14 -15.85 3.80
CA ILE A 14 -26.70 -15.36 2.49
C ILE A 14 -25.82 -14.11 2.62
N ILE A 15 -26.20 -13.17 3.51
CA ILE A 15 -25.45 -11.93 3.74
C ILE A 15 -24.06 -12.26 4.32
N ASP A 16 -23.99 -13.16 5.30
CA ASP A 16 -22.74 -13.59 5.91
C ASP A 16 -21.83 -14.29 4.91
N GLU A 17 -22.41 -15.12 4.04
CA GLU A 17 -21.65 -15.80 2.99
C GLU A 17 -21.11 -14.81 1.94
N MET A 18 -21.93 -13.84 1.52
CA MET A 18 -21.47 -12.75 0.65
C MET A 18 -20.35 -11.94 1.29
N ARG A 19 -20.48 -11.63 2.58
CA ARG A 19 -19.46 -10.89 3.34
C ARG A 19 -18.16 -11.69 3.45
N ASN A 20 -18.25 -12.99 3.71
CA ASN A 20 -17.08 -13.87 3.79
C ASN A 20 -16.36 -13.99 2.45
N ASN A 21 -17.10 -14.07 1.35
CA ASN A 21 -16.52 -14.13 0.01
C ASN A 21 -15.85 -12.80 -0.41
N GLU A 22 -16.43 -11.68 0.00
CA GLU A 22 -15.78 -10.37 -0.22
C GLU A 22 -14.53 -10.22 0.67
N ASN A 23 -14.59 -10.70 1.91
CA ASN A 23 -13.45 -10.68 2.83
C ASN A 23 -12.32 -11.59 2.35
N SER A 24 -12.61 -12.79 1.85
CA SER A 24 -11.62 -13.70 1.28
C SER A 24 -10.92 -13.06 0.07
N THR A 25 -11.67 -12.36 -0.79
CA THR A 25 -11.13 -11.59 -1.92
C THR A 25 -10.21 -10.46 -1.44
N ARG A 26 -10.60 -9.72 -0.39
CA ARG A 26 -9.76 -8.67 0.22
C ARG A 26 -8.47 -9.26 0.80
N VAL A 27 -8.55 -10.38 1.52
CA VAL A 27 -7.39 -11.06 2.10
C VAL A 27 -6.46 -11.60 1.01
N GLN A 28 -6.99 -12.25 -0.02
CA GLN A 28 -6.20 -12.71 -1.16
C GLN A 28 -5.45 -11.56 -1.84
N LYS A 29 -6.13 -10.43 -2.09
CA LYS A 29 -5.49 -9.22 -2.63
C LYS A 29 -4.40 -8.67 -1.71
N ALA A 30 -4.62 -8.69 -0.39
CA ALA A 30 -3.64 -8.23 0.59
C ALA A 30 -2.39 -9.12 0.63
N VAL A 31 -2.55 -10.45 0.60
CA VAL A 31 -1.43 -11.41 0.60
C VAL A 31 -0.64 -11.35 -0.72
N GLN A 32 -1.31 -11.05 -1.83
CA GLN A 32 -0.65 -10.87 -3.14
C GLN A 32 0.12 -9.55 -3.26
N GLN A 33 -0.01 -8.61 -2.30
CA GLN A 33 0.80 -7.40 -2.32
C GLN A 33 2.23 -7.71 -1.86
N PRO A 34 3.25 -7.46 -2.70
CA PRO A 34 4.64 -7.74 -2.34
C PRO A 34 5.20 -6.77 -1.28
N ARG A 35 4.43 -5.76 -0.86
CA ARG A 35 4.88 -4.67 0.02
C ARG A 35 3.79 -4.21 0.97
N GLN A 36 4.19 -3.98 2.22
CA GLN A 36 3.36 -3.28 3.20
C GLN A 36 3.04 -1.86 2.69
N GLY A 37 1.77 -1.47 2.73
CA GLY A 37 1.32 -0.14 2.30
C GLY A 37 0.95 0.02 0.82
N GLN A 38 1.07 -1.03 -0.01
CA GLN A 38 0.69 -0.96 -1.43
C GLN A 38 -0.83 -0.94 -1.66
N TRP A 39 -1.60 -1.43 -0.69
CA TRP A 39 -3.06 -1.31 -0.61
C TRP A 39 -3.55 0.08 -0.17
N THR A 40 -2.66 0.94 0.33
CA THR A 40 -3.03 2.25 0.87
C THR A 40 -2.91 3.27 -0.25
N ASN A 41 -4.05 3.68 -0.81
CA ASN A 41 -4.10 4.84 -1.69
C ASN A 41 -3.77 6.06 -0.81
N TRP A 42 -2.66 6.73 -1.11
CA TRP A 42 -2.20 7.90 -0.36
C TRP A 42 -2.97 9.18 -0.71
N ASP A 43 -4.00 9.08 -1.56
CA ASP A 43 -4.79 10.20 -2.06
C ASP A 43 -5.50 10.99 -0.96
N THR A 44 -5.83 10.33 0.16
CA THR A 44 -6.45 10.96 1.35
C THR A 44 -5.48 11.20 2.50
N ALA A 45 -4.19 10.90 2.30
CA ALA A 45 -3.20 11.07 3.35
C ALA A 45 -2.98 12.57 3.63
N ILE A 46 -3.23 12.98 4.87
CA ILE A 46 -3.04 14.36 5.28
C ILE A 46 -1.54 14.66 5.31
N GLN A 47 -1.11 15.59 4.44
CA GLN A 47 0.25 16.10 4.50
C GLN A 47 0.43 16.86 5.81
N LYS A 48 1.31 16.36 6.67
CA LYS A 48 1.60 16.98 7.96
C LYS A 48 2.90 17.77 7.88
N SER A 49 2.80 19.09 7.92
CA SER A 49 3.94 19.97 8.15
C SER A 49 4.24 20.04 9.65
N PHE A 50 5.52 20.10 10.00
CA PHE A 50 5.98 20.26 11.37
C PHE A 50 6.86 21.49 11.46
N THR A 51 6.61 22.32 12.47
CA THR A 51 7.54 23.39 12.82
C THR A 51 8.66 22.82 13.69
N TRP A 52 9.79 23.54 13.77
CA TRP A 52 10.89 23.14 14.65
C TRP A 52 10.44 23.07 16.12
N ASN A 53 9.55 23.97 16.52
CA ASN A 53 8.97 23.96 17.86
C ASN A 53 8.17 22.68 18.14
N ASP A 54 7.40 22.19 17.17
CA ASP A 54 6.64 20.93 17.31
C ASP A 54 7.57 19.73 17.53
N VAL A 55 8.72 19.72 16.85
CA VAL A 55 9.72 18.65 16.98
C VAL A 55 10.33 18.64 18.38
N TRP A 56 10.68 19.81 18.93
CA TRP A 56 11.23 19.91 20.29
C TRP A 56 10.27 19.46 21.38
N HIS A 57 8.98 19.66 21.19
CA HIS A 57 7.95 19.27 22.16
C HIS A 57 7.42 17.85 21.94
N MET A 58 7.91 17.12 20.93
CA MET A 58 7.48 15.75 20.69
C MET A 58 8.18 14.74 21.59
N VAL A 59 7.41 13.72 22.01
CA VAL A 59 7.94 12.56 22.73
C VAL A 59 9.03 11.88 21.86
N PRO A 60 10.21 11.55 22.43
CA PRO A 60 11.32 10.98 21.66
C PRO A 60 10.95 9.75 20.82
N LEU A 61 10.11 8.87 21.37
CA LEU A 61 9.65 7.66 20.67
C LEU A 61 8.85 8.00 19.39
N ARG A 62 8.07 9.08 19.42
CA ARG A 62 7.28 9.53 18.27
C ARG A 62 8.17 10.05 17.14
N ILE A 63 9.20 10.81 17.48
CA ILE A 63 10.20 11.28 16.51
C ILE A 63 10.93 10.09 15.88
N SER A 64 11.35 9.14 16.72
CA SER A 64 12.01 7.89 16.29
C SER A 64 11.15 7.07 15.32
N PHE A 65 9.85 6.99 15.59
CA PHE A 65 8.89 6.33 14.71
C PHE A 65 8.74 7.06 13.38
N LEU A 66 8.55 8.39 13.42
CA LEU A 66 8.38 9.21 12.22
C LEU A 66 9.60 9.10 11.29
N ILE A 67 10.81 9.24 11.84
CA ILE A 67 12.04 9.10 11.06
C ILE A 67 12.10 7.73 10.38
N ARG A 68 11.87 6.63 11.12
CA ARG A 68 11.90 5.28 10.53
C ARG A 68 10.82 5.05 9.48
N SER A 69 9.60 5.56 9.71
CA SER A 69 8.50 5.44 8.74
C SER A 69 8.79 6.15 7.41
N VAL A 70 9.60 7.21 7.44
CA VAL A 70 10.04 7.94 6.24
C VAL A 70 11.36 7.39 5.71
N TYR A 71 12.18 6.74 6.54
CA TYR A 71 13.49 6.23 6.14
C TYR A 71 13.40 5.14 5.08
N ASP A 72 12.43 4.24 5.19
CA ASP A 72 12.13 3.23 4.16
C ASP A 72 11.62 3.86 2.85
N LEU A 73 11.22 5.14 2.93
CA LEU A 73 10.75 5.98 1.83
C LEU A 73 11.74 7.10 1.47
N LEU A 74 12.97 7.12 2.01
CA LEU A 74 14.00 8.02 1.51
C LEU A 74 14.43 7.52 0.10
N PRO A 75 15.23 8.26 -0.66
CA PRO A 75 15.72 7.82 -1.96
C PRO A 75 17.12 7.16 -1.88
N PRO A 76 17.30 5.93 -1.38
CA PRO A 76 18.40 5.10 -1.84
C PRO A 76 18.16 4.70 -3.31
N ASN A 77 19.23 4.37 -4.03
CA ASN A 77 19.17 4.00 -5.45
C ASN A 77 18.13 2.91 -5.75
N THR A 78 17.92 1.99 -4.80
CA THR A 78 16.91 0.92 -4.87
C THR A 78 15.47 1.46 -4.89
N ASN A 79 15.14 2.45 -4.05
CA ASN A 79 13.81 3.06 -4.03
C ASN A 79 13.58 3.97 -5.23
N LEU A 80 14.61 4.68 -5.72
CA LEU A 80 14.50 5.50 -6.94
C LEU A 80 14.16 4.64 -8.18
N VAL A 81 14.80 3.47 -8.29
CA VAL A 81 14.45 2.46 -9.29
C VAL A 81 13.02 1.97 -9.08
N ARG A 82 12.67 1.65 -7.83
CA ARG A 82 11.34 1.15 -7.44
C ARG A 82 10.21 2.11 -7.78
N TRP A 83 10.43 3.42 -7.67
CA TRP A 83 9.45 4.46 -8.00
C TRP A 83 9.48 4.89 -9.47
N GLY A 84 10.31 4.24 -10.31
CA GLY A 84 10.46 4.61 -11.72
C GLY A 84 11.15 5.95 -11.96
N LYS A 85 11.76 6.55 -10.93
CA LYS A 85 12.51 7.82 -11.03
C LYS A 85 13.95 7.63 -11.51
N LYS A 86 14.48 6.40 -11.50
CA LYS A 86 15.81 6.06 -12.02
C LYS A 86 15.77 4.73 -12.76
N MET A 87 16.47 4.64 -13.89
CA MET A 87 16.54 3.43 -14.70
C MET A 87 17.66 2.50 -14.21
N THR A 88 17.41 1.21 -14.06
CA THR A 88 18.47 0.22 -13.77
C THR A 88 19.37 0.02 -14.98
N LEU A 89 20.66 -0.27 -14.77
CA LEU A 89 21.64 -0.50 -15.83
C LEU A 89 21.18 -1.59 -16.84
N TYR A 90 20.53 -2.65 -16.36
CA TYR A 90 19.92 -3.70 -17.21
C TYR A 90 18.84 -3.17 -18.16
N ALA A 91 18.05 -2.19 -17.72
CA ALA A 91 16.97 -1.62 -18.53
C ALA A 91 17.49 -0.55 -19.50
N HIS A 92 18.59 0.13 -19.17
CA HIS A 92 19.29 1.03 -20.08
C HIS A 92 19.95 0.27 -21.24
N SER A 93 20.67 -0.83 -20.94
CA SER A 93 21.26 -1.72 -21.96
C SER A 93 20.19 -2.31 -22.91
N ALA A 94 19.03 -2.73 -22.39
CA ALA A 94 17.93 -3.23 -23.22
C ALA A 94 17.27 -2.16 -24.11
N LYS A 95 17.19 -0.90 -23.67
CA LYS A 95 16.71 0.21 -24.51
C LYS A 95 17.72 0.58 -25.60
N VAL A 96 18.99 0.68 -25.25
CA VAL A 96 20.07 1.00 -26.20
C VAL A 96 20.22 -0.13 -27.23
N GLY A 97 20.10 -1.40 -26.81
CA GLY A 97 20.09 -2.55 -27.72
C GLY A 97 18.89 -2.56 -28.68
N LYS A 98 17.69 -2.16 -28.24
CA LYS A 98 16.53 -2.01 -29.13
C LYS A 98 16.67 -0.85 -30.12
N LEU A 99 17.25 0.26 -29.69
CA LEU A 99 17.53 1.42 -30.55
C LEU A 99 18.58 1.08 -31.62
N ASN A 100 19.65 0.37 -31.26
CA ASN A 100 20.69 -0.06 -32.21
C ASN A 100 20.27 -1.20 -33.14
N SER A 101 19.15 -1.88 -32.86
CA SER A 101 18.55 -2.90 -33.74
C SER A 101 17.49 -2.31 -34.70
N MET A 102 17.13 -1.04 -34.53
CA MET A 102 16.16 -0.32 -35.36
C MET A 102 16.81 0.54 -36.46
N TYR A 103 18.13 0.48 -36.58
CA TYR A 103 18.92 1.09 -37.65
C TYR A 103 19.74 0.02 -38.38
#